data_AF-A0A8J4U0G3-F1
#
_entry.id   AF-A0A8J4U0G3-F1
#
_cell.length_a   1.000
_cell.length_b   1.000
_cell.length_c   1.000
_cell.angle_alpha   90.00
_cell.angle_beta   90.00
_cell.angle_gamma   90.00
#
_symmetry.space_group_name_H-M   'P 1'
#
loop_
_entity.id
_entity.type
_entity.pdbx_description
1 polymer ?
#
loop_
_entity_poly.entity_id
_entity_poly.type
_entity_poly.pdbx_seq_one_letter_code
_entity_poly.pdbx_strand_id
1 'polypeptide(L)'
;MIDAKAVTAFLRKCVGNLWIFSLVLFTVEQLMDDEFICPCERIYNVVTCVVYALVPSFGCFVFTFVFADLSSSTQCGRAIYSSLTALVWLCLFFLDGRYLACGLSYWTGVDAKHDTMGDLNWCKPTGGINVLPAVECQEKTVKWMSMSH
;
A
#
# COMPACT_ATOMS: atom_id res chain seq x y z
N MET A 1 -6.37 -30.69 0.83
CA MET A 1 -6.51 -30.18 2.21
C MET A 1 -5.13 -29.76 2.67
N ILE A 2 -4.96 -28.48 3.01
CA ILE A 2 -3.68 -27.94 3.49
C ILE A 2 -3.56 -28.30 4.97
N ASP A 3 -2.46 -28.96 5.35
CA ASP A 3 -2.24 -29.42 6.73
C ASP A 3 -1.92 -28.21 7.64
N ALA A 4 -2.85 -27.90 8.56
CA ALA A 4 -2.74 -26.76 9.46
C ALA A 4 -1.55 -26.85 10.42
N LYS A 5 -1.06 -28.06 10.76
CA LYS A 5 0.15 -28.25 11.58
C LYS A 5 1.42 -27.96 10.77
N ALA A 6 1.45 -28.37 9.50
CA ALA A 6 2.55 -28.03 8.61
C ALA A 6 2.64 -26.52 8.39
N VAL A 7 1.49 -25.86 8.21
CA VAL A 7 1.41 -24.39 8.09
C VAL A 7 1.85 -23.69 9.37
N THR A 8 1.40 -24.11 10.55
CA THR A 8 1.80 -23.47 11.82
C THR A 8 3.26 -23.72 12.19
N ALA A 9 3.83 -24.89 11.87
CA ALA A 9 5.26 -25.15 12.04
C ALA A 9 6.11 -24.31 11.07
N PHE A 10 5.66 -24.17 9.82
CA PHE A 10 6.29 -23.31 8.82
C PHE A 10 6.23 -21.83 9.24
N LEU A 11 5.06 -21.36 9.69
CA LEU A 11 4.88 -20.01 10.22
C LEU A 11 5.77 -19.79 11.45
N ARG A 12 5.83 -20.69 12.43
CA ARG A 12 6.68 -20.50 13.62
C ARG A 12 8.17 -20.42 13.31
N LYS A 13 8.65 -21.23 12.36
CA LYS A 13 10.07 -21.24 11.94
C LYS A 13 10.44 -20.04 11.08
N CYS A 14 9.52 -19.52 10.26
CA CYS A 14 9.74 -18.36 9.39
C CYS A 14 9.44 -17.02 10.09
N VAL A 15 8.45 -16.96 10.99
CA VAL A 15 7.99 -15.73 11.67
C VAL A 15 9.04 -15.20 12.64
N GLY A 16 9.89 -16.08 13.20
CA GLY A 16 10.97 -15.69 14.10
C GLY A 16 11.97 -14.66 13.53
N ASN A 17 12.14 -14.60 12.20
CA ASN A 17 12.96 -13.57 11.51
C ASN A 17 12.13 -12.66 10.59
N LEU A 18 10.84 -12.91 10.38
CA LEU A 18 9.97 -12.06 9.55
C LEU A 18 9.82 -10.65 10.12
N TRP A 19 9.96 -10.46 11.44
CA TRP A 19 9.87 -9.14 12.06
C TRP A 19 10.89 -8.14 11.48
N ILE A 20 12.09 -8.60 11.09
CA ILE A 20 13.10 -7.74 10.44
C ILE A 20 12.63 -7.31 9.06
N PHE A 21 12.12 -8.26 8.27
CA PHE A 21 11.57 -7.97 6.95
C PHE A 21 10.35 -7.05 7.04
N SER A 22 9.46 -7.27 8.00
CA SER A 22 8.32 -6.39 8.26
C SER A 22 8.77 -4.99 8.66
N LEU A 23 9.80 -4.83 9.49
CA LEU A 23 10.36 -3.51 9.83
C LEU A 23 10.99 -2.82 8.61
N VAL A 24 11.71 -3.56 7.77
CA VAL A 24 12.27 -3.01 6.53
C VAL A 24 11.16 -2.58 5.58
N LEU A 25 10.14 -3.40 5.39
CA LEU A 25 8.98 -3.08 4.54
C LEU A 25 8.22 -1.86 5.07
N PHE A 26 8.02 -1.76 6.38
CA PHE A 26 7.44 -0.59 7.03
C PHE A 26 8.30 0.66 6.83
N THR A 27 9.63 0.55 6.92
CA THR A 27 10.53 1.69 6.67
C THR A 27 10.47 2.13 5.21
N VAL A 28 10.38 1.19 4.27
CA VAL A 28 10.24 1.49 2.84
C VAL A 28 8.88 2.14 2.54
N GLU A 29 7.82 1.67 3.17
CA GLU A 29 6.50 2.31 3.12
C GLU A 29 6.60 3.77 3.59
N GLN A 30 7.13 4.03 4.80
CA GLN A 30 7.29 5.39 5.31
C GLN A 30 8.10 6.30 4.39
N LEU A 31 9.17 5.76 3.77
CA LEU A 31 9.96 6.51 2.80
C LEU A 31 9.17 6.88 1.54
N MET A 32 8.33 5.95 1.04
CA MET A 32 7.48 6.21 -0.11
C MET A 32 6.36 7.21 0.22
N ASP A 33 5.87 7.16 1.45
CA ASP A 33 4.83 8.02 1.99
C ASP A 33 5.26 9.47 2.13
N ASP A 34 6.50 9.72 2.56
CA ASP A 34 7.05 11.07 2.76
C ASP A 34 7.09 11.89 1.45
N GLU A 35 7.36 11.22 0.33
CA GLU A 35 7.48 11.87 -0.99
C GLU A 35 6.21 11.73 -1.85
N PHE A 36 5.15 11.10 -1.34
CA PHE A 36 3.97 10.82 -2.13
C PHE A 36 3.16 12.09 -2.43
N ILE A 37 2.97 12.36 -3.74
CA ILE A 37 2.17 13.47 -4.26
C ILE A 37 1.11 12.88 -5.22
N CYS A 38 -0.17 13.21 -4.99
CA CYS A 38 -1.25 12.78 -5.88
C CYS A 38 -1.37 13.77 -7.06
N PRO A 39 -1.41 13.31 -8.32
CA PRO A 39 -1.46 14.19 -9.49
C PRO A 39 -2.82 14.89 -9.67
N CYS A 40 -3.85 14.45 -8.95
CA CYS A 40 -5.18 15.04 -8.93
C CYS A 40 -5.84 15.17 -10.30
N GLU A 41 -5.65 14.14 -11.13
CA GLU A 41 -6.32 13.96 -12.41
C GLU A 41 -6.74 12.49 -12.53
N ARG A 42 -8.00 12.24 -12.91
CA ARG A 42 -8.65 10.92 -12.80
C ARG A 42 -7.81 9.75 -13.29
N ILE A 43 -7.24 9.85 -14.49
CA ILE A 43 -6.47 8.74 -15.08
C ILE A 43 -5.16 8.55 -14.33
N TYR A 44 -4.44 9.64 -14.07
CA TYR A 44 -3.16 9.59 -13.36
C TYR A 44 -3.32 9.14 -11.92
N ASN A 45 -4.41 9.50 -11.24
CA ASN A 45 -4.71 9.04 -9.89
C ASN A 45 -4.80 7.52 -9.80
N VAL A 46 -5.55 6.89 -10.71
CA VAL A 46 -5.68 5.43 -10.78
C VAL A 46 -4.34 4.79 -11.13
N VAL A 47 -3.63 5.33 -12.13
CA VAL A 47 -2.33 4.80 -12.55
C VAL A 47 -1.32 4.87 -11.40
N THR A 48 -1.21 6.01 -10.72
CA THR A 48 -0.32 6.18 -9.56
C THR A 48 -0.67 5.18 -8.47
N CYS A 49 -1.94 5.06 -8.07
CA CYS A 49 -2.38 4.08 -7.07
C CYS A 49 -1.97 2.64 -7.46
N VAL A 50 -2.19 2.25 -8.72
CA VAL A 50 -1.86 0.91 -9.21
C VAL A 50 -0.36 0.66 -9.25
N VAL A 51 0.43 1.65 -9.69
CA VAL A 51 1.90 1.55 -9.76
C VAL A 51 2.50 1.37 -8.36
N TYR A 52 2.07 2.19 -7.39
CA TYR A 52 2.55 2.13 -6.00
C TYR A 52 2.13 0.83 -5.29
N ALA A 53 1.01 0.21 -5.69
CA ALA A 53 0.64 -1.11 -5.19
C ALA A 53 1.48 -2.24 -5.84
N LEU A 54 1.55 -2.26 -7.17
CA LEU A 54 2.08 -3.41 -7.91
C LEU A 54 3.60 -3.44 -7.99
N VAL A 55 4.26 -2.30 -8.22
CA VAL A 55 5.72 -2.27 -8.41
C VAL A 55 6.45 -2.75 -7.18
N PRO A 56 6.18 -2.25 -5.96
CA PRO A 56 6.91 -2.72 -4.80
C PRO A 56 6.41 -4.10 -4.34
N SER A 57 5.13 -4.46 -4.54
CA SER A 57 4.64 -5.83 -4.28
C SER A 57 5.39 -6.86 -5.13
N PHE A 58 5.53 -6.60 -6.43
CA PHE A 58 6.28 -7.45 -7.34
C PHE A 58 7.78 -7.44 -7.02
N GLY A 59 8.34 -6.28 -6.67
CA GLY A 59 9.73 -6.15 -6.21
C GLY A 59 10.01 -7.01 -4.98
N CYS A 60 9.14 -6.96 -3.98
CA CYS A 60 9.22 -7.79 -2.77
C CYS A 60 9.13 -9.29 -3.12
N PHE A 61 8.20 -9.66 -4.02
CA PHE A 61 8.08 -11.04 -4.48
C PHE A 61 9.39 -11.53 -5.11
N VAL A 62 9.93 -10.80 -6.09
CA VAL A 62 11.14 -11.20 -6.81
C VAL A 62 12.36 -11.21 -5.89
N PHE A 63 12.51 -10.19 -5.04
CA PHE A 63 13.62 -10.09 -4.10
C PHE A 63 13.62 -11.28 -3.13
N THR A 64 12.48 -11.54 -2.50
CA THR A 64 12.34 -12.69 -1.60
C THR A 64 12.53 -14.01 -2.35
N PHE A 65 12.00 -14.13 -3.58
CA PHE A 65 12.16 -15.35 -4.36
C PHE A 65 13.63 -15.62 -4.72
N VAL A 66 14.42 -14.59 -5.01
CA VAL A 66 15.82 -14.76 -5.42
C VAL A 66 16.75 -14.91 -4.23
N PHE A 67 16.59 -14.08 -3.20
CA PHE A 67 17.57 -13.91 -2.12
C PHE A 67 17.21 -14.61 -0.81
N ALA A 68 15.96 -15.05 -0.61
CA ALA A 68 15.62 -15.75 0.63
C ALA A 68 16.28 -17.14 0.67
N ASP A 69 17.29 -17.26 1.51
CA ASP A 69 18.06 -18.49 1.71
C ASP A 69 17.26 -19.46 2.60
N LEU A 70 16.21 -20.03 2.01
CA LEU A 70 15.40 -21.06 2.65
C LEU A 70 16.12 -22.40 2.55
N SER A 71 17.16 -22.56 3.37
CA SER A 71 18.08 -23.71 3.46
C SER A 71 17.41 -25.11 3.51
N SER A 72 16.09 -25.20 3.72
CA SER A 72 15.33 -26.46 3.74
C SER A 72 14.05 -26.47 2.88
N SER A 73 13.84 -25.52 1.97
CA SER A 73 12.57 -25.38 1.24
C SER A 73 12.66 -25.90 -0.20
N THR A 74 11.69 -26.72 -0.60
CA THR A 74 11.40 -26.99 -2.02
C THR A 74 11.02 -25.69 -2.74
N GLN A 75 11.10 -25.64 -4.08
CA GLN A 75 10.67 -24.47 -4.87
C GLN A 75 9.27 -23.96 -4.49
N CYS A 76 8.38 -24.87 -4.07
CA CYS A 76 7.04 -24.56 -3.60
C CYS A 76 7.03 -23.67 -2.34
N GLY A 77 7.86 -23.98 -1.33
CA GLY A 77 7.92 -23.17 -0.11
C GLY A 77 8.52 -21.77 -0.34
N ARG A 78 9.44 -21.64 -1.30
CA ARG A 78 10.01 -20.34 -1.71
C ARG A 78 8.96 -19.46 -2.38
N ALA A 79 8.15 -20.03 -3.26
CA ALA A 79 7.04 -19.32 -3.88
C ALA A 79 6.00 -18.87 -2.84
N ILE A 80 5.62 -19.74 -1.90
CA ILE A 80 4.69 -19.39 -0.81
C ILE A 80 5.23 -18.23 0.01
N TYR A 81 6.51 -18.29 0.41
CA TYR A 81 7.12 -17.23 1.22
C TYR A 81 7.19 -15.89 0.47
N SER A 82 7.56 -15.92 -0.81
CA SER A 82 7.59 -14.73 -1.66
C SER A 82 6.20 -14.10 -1.83
N SER A 83 5.17 -14.93 -2.01
CA SER A 83 3.79 -14.48 -2.05
C SER A 83 3.34 -13.87 -0.73
N LEU A 84 3.74 -14.43 0.41
CA LEU A 84 3.44 -13.84 1.73
C LEU A 84 4.09 -12.46 1.89
N THR A 85 5.34 -12.27 1.46
CA THR A 85 5.99 -10.95 1.50
C THR A 85 5.25 -9.94 0.62
N ALA A 86 4.87 -10.33 -0.58
CA ALA A 86 4.09 -9.49 -1.49
C ALA A 86 2.72 -9.10 -0.92
N LEU A 87 2.06 -10.04 -0.22
CA LEU A 87 0.80 -9.78 0.49
C LEU A 87 0.98 -8.83 1.67
N VAL A 88 2.06 -8.95 2.44
CA VAL A 88 2.38 -8.00 3.52
C VAL A 88 2.52 -6.59 2.97
N TRP A 89 3.22 -6.40 1.85
CA TRP A 89 3.31 -5.08 1.19
C TRP A 89 1.93 -4.54 0.82
N LEU A 90 1.09 -5.37 0.17
CA LEU A 90 -0.26 -4.95 -0.20
C LEU A 90 -1.08 -4.57 1.05
N CYS A 91 -0.96 -5.32 2.14
CA CYS A 91 -1.62 -4.98 3.39
C CYS A 91 -1.17 -3.61 3.91
N LEU A 92 0.14 -3.32 3.97
CA LEU A 92 0.66 -2.01 4.39
C LEU A 92 0.09 -0.89 3.50
N PHE A 93 0.20 -1.05 2.17
CA PHE A 93 -0.38 -0.13 1.20
C PHE A 93 -1.88 0.13 1.40
N PHE A 94 -2.66 -0.91 1.72
CA PHE A 94 -4.09 -0.77 1.98
C PHE A 94 -4.40 -0.14 3.34
N LEU A 95 -3.54 -0.29 4.35
CA LEU A 95 -3.69 0.25 5.69
C LEU A 95 -3.38 1.77 5.76
N ASP A 96 -2.41 2.25 4.97
CA ASP A 96 -2.12 3.69 4.91
C ASP A 96 -3.29 4.51 4.32
N GLY A 97 -4.00 3.95 3.32
CA GLY A 97 -5.26 4.51 2.83
C GLY A 97 -5.14 5.78 1.98
N ARG A 98 -4.02 6.51 2.03
CA ARG A 98 -3.75 7.71 1.20
C ARG A 98 -3.68 7.38 -0.29
N TYR A 99 -2.99 6.30 -0.64
CA TYR A 99 -2.91 5.82 -2.02
C TYR A 99 -4.28 5.45 -2.59
N LEU A 100 -5.12 4.80 -1.78
CA LEU A 100 -6.50 4.47 -2.14
C LEU A 100 -7.34 5.73 -2.30
N ALA A 101 -7.22 6.68 -1.38
CA ALA A 101 -7.94 7.95 -1.46
C ALA A 101 -7.56 8.73 -2.73
N CYS A 102 -6.29 8.72 -3.12
CA CYS A 102 -5.83 9.26 -4.40
C CYS A 102 -6.47 8.50 -5.57
N GLY A 103 -6.37 7.17 -5.63
CA GLY A 103 -6.94 6.35 -6.71
C GLY A 103 -8.45 6.46 -6.88
N LEU A 104 -9.19 6.69 -5.79
CA LEU A 104 -10.64 6.88 -5.79
C LEU A 104 -11.07 8.32 -6.08
N SER A 105 -10.15 9.29 -5.97
CA SER A 105 -10.42 10.69 -6.29
C SER A 105 -10.60 10.84 -7.81
N TYR A 106 -11.85 10.97 -8.24
CA TYR A 106 -12.21 11.07 -9.66
C TYR A 106 -12.28 12.52 -10.18
N TRP A 107 -12.14 13.49 -9.28
CA TRP A 107 -12.20 14.92 -9.56
C TRP A 107 -10.82 15.48 -9.88
N THR A 108 -10.80 16.52 -10.70
CA THR A 108 -9.59 17.29 -10.98
C THR A 108 -9.37 18.32 -9.87
N GLY A 109 -8.13 18.44 -9.42
CA GLY A 109 -7.78 19.34 -8.34
C GLY A 109 -6.31 19.68 -8.31
N VAL A 110 -5.92 20.35 -7.25
CA VAL A 110 -4.52 20.62 -6.91
C VAL A 110 -4.20 19.83 -5.66
N ASP A 111 -3.04 19.22 -5.62
CA ASP A 111 -2.54 18.61 -4.39
C ASP A 111 -2.35 19.70 -3.34
N ALA A 112 -2.99 19.52 -2.18
CA ALA A 112 -2.97 20.49 -1.11
C ALA A 112 -2.72 19.81 0.22
N LYS A 113 -1.83 20.39 1.03
CA LYS A 113 -1.65 20.05 2.44
C LYS A 113 -2.75 20.69 3.27
N HIS A 114 -3.31 19.96 4.23
CA HIS A 114 -4.31 20.49 5.15
C HIS A 114 -3.95 20.25 6.61
N ASP A 115 -3.84 21.33 7.38
CA ASP A 115 -3.37 21.32 8.77
C ASP A 115 -4.25 20.47 9.71
N THR A 116 -5.54 20.31 9.39
CA THR A 116 -6.50 19.56 10.23
C THR A 116 -6.44 18.04 10.02
N MET A 117 -5.80 17.55 8.95
CA MET A 117 -5.67 16.11 8.64
C MET A 117 -4.29 15.53 8.97
N GLY A 118 -3.40 16.34 9.57
CA GLY A 118 -2.03 15.94 9.88
C GLY A 118 -1.19 15.76 8.63
N ASP A 119 -0.58 16.83 8.12
CA ASP A 119 0.37 16.82 6.98
C ASP A 119 -0.05 16.00 5.73
N LEU A 120 -1.35 15.76 5.57
CA LEU A 120 -1.86 14.83 4.57
C LEU A 120 -2.13 15.54 3.25
N ASN A 121 -1.50 15.04 2.19
CA ASN A 121 -1.72 15.49 0.81
C ASN A 121 -3.06 14.94 0.30
N TRP A 122 -3.96 15.82 -0.17
CA TRP A 122 -5.23 15.44 -0.79
C TRP A 122 -5.56 16.30 -2.00
N CYS A 123 -6.42 15.78 -2.88
CA CYS A 123 -6.85 16.49 -4.08
C CYS A 123 -7.93 17.52 -3.77
N LYS A 124 -7.53 18.79 -3.61
CA LYS A 124 -8.44 19.91 -3.45
C LYS A 124 -9.05 20.31 -4.79
N PRO A 125 -10.38 20.25 -4.97
CA PRO A 125 -10.99 20.63 -6.24
C PRO A 125 -10.77 22.11 -6.55
N THR A 126 -10.34 22.43 -7.77
CA THR A 126 -10.24 23.80 -8.27
C THR A 126 -11.62 24.21 -8.81
N GLY A 127 -12.22 25.25 -8.22
CA GLY A 127 -13.62 25.63 -8.48
C GLY A 127 -13.93 25.90 -9.96
N GLY A 128 -14.49 24.90 -10.63
CA GLY A 128 -15.19 25.03 -11.89
C GLY A 128 -16.71 25.02 -11.66
N ILE A 129 -17.46 25.65 -12.56
CA ILE A 129 -18.89 25.97 -12.47
C ILE A 129 -19.81 24.73 -12.21
N ASN A 130 -19.29 23.51 -12.34
CA ASN A 130 -19.99 22.23 -12.15
C ASN A 130 -19.35 21.30 -11.08
N VAL A 131 -18.48 21.82 -10.21
CA VAL A 131 -17.66 21.01 -9.31
C VAL A 131 -18.35 20.81 -7.95
N LEU A 132 -18.32 19.57 -7.44
CA LEU A 132 -18.78 19.24 -6.09
C LEU A 132 -18.13 20.18 -5.05
N PRO A 133 -18.87 20.60 -4.00
CA PRO A 133 -18.31 21.46 -2.98
C PRO A 133 -17.07 20.79 -2.36
N ALA A 134 -16.00 21.56 -2.17
CA ALA A 134 -14.72 21.06 -1.65
C ALA A 134 -14.88 20.26 -0.34
N VAL A 135 -15.88 20.62 0.47
CA VAL A 135 -16.26 19.93 1.71
C VAL A 135 -16.73 18.50 1.45
N GLU A 136 -17.50 18.23 0.40
CA GLU A 136 -17.98 16.89 0.08
C GLU A 136 -16.85 15.98 -0.44
N CYS A 137 -15.96 16.52 -1.28
CA CYS A 137 -14.76 15.82 -1.70
C CYS A 137 -13.87 15.47 -0.49
N GLN A 138 -13.71 16.41 0.43
CA GLN A 138 -12.96 16.22 1.66
C GLN A 138 -13.57 15.10 2.54
N GLU A 139 -14.89 15.11 2.75
CA GLU A 139 -15.57 14.08 3.54
C GLU A 139 -15.37 12.68 2.94
N LYS A 140 -15.44 12.56 1.60
CA LYS A 140 -15.18 11.29 0.90
C LYS A 140 -13.75 10.82 1.07
N THR A 141 -12.76 11.71 0.93
CA THR A 141 -11.36 11.39 1.15
C THR A 141 -11.14 10.87 2.58
N VAL A 142 -11.64 11.59 3.60
CA VAL A 142 -11.54 11.16 5.00
C VAL A 142 -12.20 9.81 5.22
N LYS A 143 -13.39 9.59 4.65
CA LYS A 143 -14.07 8.31 4.73
C LYS A 143 -13.24 7.18 4.15
N TRP A 144 -12.61 7.39 3.00
CA TRP A 144 -11.77 6.38 2.37
C TRP A 144 -10.52 6.05 3.17
N MET A 145 -9.91 7.06 3.79
CA MET A 145 -8.77 6.88 4.69
C MET A 145 -9.19 6.23 6.02
N SER A 146 -10.40 6.50 6.52
CA SER A 146 -10.90 5.80 7.71
C SER A 146 -11.25 4.33 7.49
N MET A 147 -11.47 3.90 6.23
CA MET A 147 -11.71 2.49 5.94
C MET A 147 -10.44 1.64 6.00
N SER A 148 -9.26 2.28 6.03
CA SER A 148 -7.99 1.58 6.16
C SER A 148 -7.52 1.40 7.61
N HIS A 149 -8.21 2.00 8.59
CA HIS A 149 -7.91 1.93 10.03
C HIS A 149 -8.97 1.15 10.84
#